data_AF-A0A6B3C7B8-F1
#
_entry.id   AF-A0A6B3C7B8-F1
#
_cell.length_a   1.000
_cell.length_b   1.000
_cell.length_c   1.000
_cell.angle_alpha   90.00
_cell.angle_beta   90.00
_cell.angle_gamma   90.00
#
_symmetry.space_group_name_H-M   'P 1'
#
loop_
_entity.id
_entity.type
_entity.pdbx_description
1 polymer ?
#
loop_
_entity_poly.entity_id
_entity_poly.type
_entity_poly.pdbx_seq_one_letter_code
_entity_poly.pdbx_strand_id
1 'polypeptide(L)'
;VLGIGMQPVHLIAMAAFVLLTTLAFLALQQMFVVLLGTAAGRVVALVLLMLQLSSSGGTYPVETTPGFFQALHPFMPATYVVDGLRELVGGGVDQRLWAAVLVMSALLIGSLAVSAWSARRQKVWTIARLHPELSV
;
A
#
# COMPACT_ATOMS: atom_id res chain seq x y z
N VAL A 1 -3.84 19.22 16.74
CA VAL A 1 -3.52 18.23 17.81
C VAL A 1 -3.01 18.91 19.07
N LEU A 2 -2.00 19.80 19.03
CA LEU A 2 -1.49 20.48 20.23
C LEU A 2 -2.42 21.55 20.89
N GLY A 3 -3.51 21.94 20.21
CA GLY A 3 -4.39 23.04 20.67
C GLY A 3 -5.79 22.64 21.14
N ILE A 4 -6.15 21.35 21.16
CA ILE A 4 -7.52 20.88 21.46
C ILE A 4 -7.57 19.85 22.60
N GLY A 5 -6.50 19.70 23.38
CA GLY A 5 -6.45 18.73 24.50
C GLY A 5 -6.51 17.25 24.10
N MET A 6 -6.53 16.95 22.80
CA MET A 6 -6.50 15.58 22.26
C MET A 6 -5.10 15.00 22.46
N GLN A 7 -4.89 14.28 23.56
CA GLN A 7 -3.72 13.43 23.75
C GLN A 7 -3.97 12.13 22.96
N PRO A 8 -3.26 11.86 21.86
CA PRO A 8 -3.33 10.54 21.23
C PRO A 8 -2.91 9.50 22.26
N VAL A 9 -3.89 8.73 22.74
CA VAL A 9 -3.75 7.76 23.84
C VAL A 9 -2.65 6.74 23.54
N HIS A 10 -2.38 6.48 22.25
CA HIS A 10 -1.36 5.55 21.79
C HIS A 10 -0.47 6.13 20.67
N LEU A 11 0.36 7.13 20.99
CA LEU A 11 1.38 7.70 20.07
C LEU A 11 2.24 6.63 19.39
N ILE A 12 2.69 5.64 20.16
CA ILE A 12 3.55 4.55 19.67
C ILE A 12 2.78 3.66 18.69
N ALA A 13 1.53 3.30 18.99
CA ALA A 13 0.71 2.48 18.10
C ALA A 13 0.41 3.21 16.79
N MET A 14 0.17 4.52 16.87
CA MET A 14 -0.05 5.36 15.69
C MET A 14 1.20 5.45 14.81
N ALA A 15 2.37 5.66 15.41
CA ALA A 15 3.64 5.65 14.68
C ALA A 15 3.93 4.28 14.04
N ALA A 16 3.70 3.19 14.78
CA ALA A 16 3.87 1.83 14.27
C ALA A 16 2.90 1.52 13.11
N PHE A 17 1.65 1.97 13.19
CA PHE A 17 0.65 1.77 12.14
C PHE A 17 0.98 2.55 10.87
N VAL A 18 1.42 3.81 11.00
CA VAL A 18 1.90 4.61 9.86
C VAL A 18 3.11 3.94 9.22
N LEU A 19 4.06 3.47 10.02
CA LEU A 19 5.25 2.79 9.52
C LEU A 19 4.90 1.48 8.78
N LEU A 20 3.99 0.66 9.35
CA LEU A 20 3.47 -0.54 8.70
C LEU A 20 2.84 -0.20 7.34
N THR A 21 2.01 0.85 7.32
CA THR A 21 1.35 1.32 6.11
C THR A 21 2.35 1.74 5.05
N THR A 22 3.35 2.55 5.41
CA THR A 22 4.42 2.98 4.49
C THR A 22 5.16 1.78 3.92
N LEU A 23 5.54 0.80 4.74
CA LEU A 23 6.21 -0.40 4.28
C LEU A 23 5.33 -1.22 3.32
N ALA A 24 4.05 -1.38 3.64
CA ALA A 24 3.11 -2.13 2.80
C ALA A 24 2.98 -1.49 1.40
N PHE A 25 2.86 -0.17 1.33
CA PHE A 25 2.79 0.55 0.05
C PHE A 25 4.09 0.51 -0.74
N LEU A 26 5.23 0.65 -0.09
CA LEU A 26 6.54 0.52 -0.75
C LEU A 26 6.73 -0.88 -1.33
N ALA A 27 6.39 -1.92 -0.58
CA ALA A 27 6.47 -3.30 -1.04
C ALA A 27 5.50 -3.58 -2.20
N LEU A 28 4.28 -3.03 -2.14
CA LEU A 28 3.31 -3.12 -3.24
C LEU A 28 3.82 -2.45 -4.52
N GLN A 29 4.36 -1.23 -4.41
CA GLN A 29 4.93 -0.52 -5.55
C GLN A 29 6.14 -1.27 -6.14
N GLN A 30 7.01 -1.79 -5.27
CA GLN A 30 8.15 -2.62 -5.67
C GLN A 30 7.69 -3.88 -6.41
N MET A 31 6.63 -4.53 -5.94
CA MET A 31 6.04 -5.71 -6.58
C MET A 31 5.63 -5.42 -8.03
N PHE A 32 4.95 -4.30 -8.29
CA PHE A 32 4.56 -3.92 -9.65
C PHE A 32 5.77 -3.62 -10.54
N VAL A 33 6.80 -2.96 -10.03
CA VAL A 33 8.04 -2.68 -10.75
C VAL A 33 8.78 -3.97 -11.12
N VAL A 34 8.84 -4.95 -10.22
CA VAL A 34 9.51 -6.22 -10.46
C VAL A 34 8.70 -7.10 -11.42
N LEU A 35 7.37 -7.08 -11.37
CA LEU A 35 6.50 -7.90 -12.22
C LEU A 35 6.36 -7.37 -13.65
N LEU A 36 6.19 -6.05 -13.84
CA LEU A 36 5.91 -5.43 -15.14
C LEU A 36 7.12 -4.73 -15.77
N GLY A 37 8.25 -4.68 -15.04
CA GLY A 37 9.43 -3.90 -15.43
C GLY A 37 9.36 -2.44 -15.01
N THR A 38 10.49 -1.74 -15.09
CA THR A 38 10.67 -0.40 -14.51
C THR A 38 9.77 0.67 -15.12
N ALA A 39 9.53 0.64 -16.43
CA ALA A 39 8.70 1.64 -17.10
C ALA A 39 7.19 1.41 -16.84
N ALA A 40 6.67 0.23 -17.18
CA ALA A 40 5.24 -0.07 -17.03
C ALA A 40 4.81 -0.18 -15.57
N GLY A 41 5.63 -0.79 -14.71
CA GLY A 41 5.32 -0.96 -13.28
C GLY A 41 5.21 0.37 -12.54
N ARG A 42 6.01 1.39 -12.90
CA ARG A 42 5.89 2.74 -12.33
C ARG A 42 4.60 3.43 -12.71
N VAL A 43 4.17 3.30 -13.97
CA VAL A 43 2.90 3.88 -14.44
C VAL A 43 1.72 3.23 -13.72
N VAL A 44 1.71 1.90 -13.61
CA VAL A 44 0.65 1.18 -12.88
C VAL A 44 0.61 1.58 -11.41
N ALA A 45 1.76 1.68 -10.74
CA ALA A 45 1.82 2.13 -9.36
C ALA A 45 1.28 3.57 -9.19
N LEU A 46 1.59 4.47 -10.12
CA LEU A 46 1.05 5.85 -10.10
C LEU A 46 -0.47 5.87 -10.28
N VAL A 47 -1.01 5.12 -11.24
CA VAL A 47 -2.46 5.01 -11.45
C VAL A 47 -3.14 4.46 -10.20
N LEU A 48 -2.57 3.41 -9.61
CA LEU A 48 -3.09 2.81 -8.38
C LEU A 48 -3.02 3.77 -7.19
N LEU A 49 -1.98 4.60 -7.09
CA LEU A 49 -1.90 5.67 -6.07
C LEU A 49 -3.00 6.71 -6.26
N MET A 50 -3.24 7.17 -7.49
CA MET A 50 -4.29 8.15 -7.79
C MET A 50 -5.67 7.59 -7.44
N LEU A 51 -5.97 6.37 -7.87
CA LEU A 51 -7.25 5.72 -7.58
C LEU A 51 -7.48 5.56 -6.08
N GLN A 52 -6.45 5.17 -5.33
CA GLN A 52 -6.54 5.00 -3.89
C GLN A 52 -6.77 6.32 -3.16
N LEU A 53 -6.11 7.40 -3.59
CA LEU A 53 -6.32 8.70 -2.99
C LEU A 53 -7.78 9.15 -3.17
N SER A 54 -8.33 9.02 -4.38
CA SER A 54 -9.73 9.36 -4.67
C SER A 54 -10.73 8.44 -3.97
N SER A 55 -10.41 7.16 -3.80
CA SER A 55 -11.28 6.19 -3.12
C SER A 55 -11.15 6.20 -1.60
N SER A 56 -10.07 6.68 -1.00
CA SER A 56 -9.80 6.47 0.44
C SER A 56 -10.78 7.12 1.43
N GLY A 57 -11.70 7.97 0.96
CA GLY A 57 -12.66 8.67 1.83
C GLY A 57 -11.98 9.62 2.85
N GLY A 58 -10.73 10.01 2.60
CA GLY A 58 -9.94 10.83 3.52
C GLY A 58 -10.41 12.29 3.61
N THR A 59 -10.87 12.86 2.49
CA THR A 59 -11.32 14.26 2.40
C THR A 59 -12.84 14.41 2.44
N TYR A 60 -13.57 13.42 1.90
CA TYR A 60 -15.04 13.42 1.85
C TYR A 60 -15.59 12.03 2.19
N PRO A 61 -16.80 11.94 2.80
CA PRO A 61 -17.46 10.67 3.07
C PRO A 61 -17.66 9.88 1.77
N VAL A 62 -17.44 8.59 1.83
CA VAL A 62 -17.46 7.68 0.66
C VAL A 62 -18.85 7.65 0.02
N GLU A 63 -19.87 7.89 0.84
CA GLU A 63 -21.29 8.00 0.51
C GLU A 63 -21.60 9.15 -0.46
N THR A 64 -20.74 10.17 -0.49
CA THR A 64 -20.88 11.33 -1.41
C THR A 64 -20.13 11.15 -2.74
N THR A 65 -19.37 10.05 -2.87
CA THR A 65 -18.57 9.77 -4.07
C THR A 65 -19.40 8.95 -5.08
N PRO A 66 -19.22 9.13 -6.42
CA PRO A 66 -19.91 8.31 -7.42
C PRO A 66 -19.85 6.81 -7.13
N GLY A 67 -20.91 6.06 -7.44
CA GLY A 67 -21.05 4.64 -7.09
C GLY A 67 -19.88 3.73 -7.52
N PHE A 68 -19.16 4.10 -8.57
CA PHE A 68 -17.91 3.43 -8.97
C PHE A 68 -16.84 3.43 -7.85
N PHE A 69 -16.61 4.58 -7.21
CA PHE A 69 -15.63 4.70 -6.14
C PHE A 69 -16.12 4.08 -4.83
N GLN A 70 -17.44 4.06 -4.58
CA GLN A 70 -18.02 3.32 -3.45
C GLN A 70 -17.82 1.81 -3.59
N ALA A 71 -18.00 1.27 -4.80
CA ALA A 71 -17.75 -0.15 -5.08
C ALA A 71 -16.25 -0.51 -4.94
N LEU A 72 -15.36 0.42 -5.28
CA LEU A 72 -13.91 0.22 -5.19
C LEU A 72 -13.36 0.39 -3.76
N HIS A 73 -14.04 1.17 -2.93
CA HIS A 73 -13.69 1.46 -1.54
C HIS A 73 -13.26 0.22 -0.71
N PRO A 74 -14.06 -0.87 -0.60
CA PRO A 74 -13.69 -2.02 0.24
C PRO A 74 -12.47 -2.80 -0.27
N PHE A 75 -12.11 -2.65 -1.55
CA PHE A 75 -10.97 -3.34 -2.15
C PHE A 75 -9.66 -2.55 -2.03
N MET A 76 -9.73 -1.27 -1.67
CA MET A 76 -8.57 -0.39 -1.65
C MET A 76 -7.85 -0.45 -0.30
N PRO A 77 -6.55 -0.76 -0.26
CA PRO A 77 -5.82 -0.82 1.01
C PRO A 77 -5.78 0.53 1.73
N ALA A 78 -5.79 1.64 0.98
CA ALA A 78 -5.84 2.99 1.55
C ALA A 78 -7.08 3.28 2.41
N THR A 79 -8.21 2.62 2.16
CA THR A 79 -9.42 2.74 2.98
C THR A 79 -9.19 2.27 4.42
N TYR A 80 -8.58 1.10 4.58
CA TYR A 80 -8.30 0.53 5.89
C TYR A 80 -7.31 1.38 6.69
N VAL A 81 -6.41 2.10 6.02
CA VAL A 81 -5.50 3.05 6.65
C VAL A 81 -6.26 4.23 7.25
N VAL A 82 -7.19 4.82 6.50
CA VAL A 82 -7.99 5.96 6.97
C VAL A 82 -8.85 5.55 8.17
N ASP A 83 -9.48 4.37 8.11
CA ASP A 83 -10.28 3.87 9.24
C ASP A 83 -9.43 3.51 10.46
N GLY A 84 -8.27 2.87 10.27
CA GLY A 84 -7.34 2.57 11.36
C GLY A 84 -6.77 3.83 12.03
N LEU A 85 -6.43 4.86 11.23
CA LEU A 85 -6.01 6.16 11.77
C LEU A 85 -7.14 6.88 12.50
N ARG A 86 -8.39 6.81 12.02
CA ARG A 86 -9.55 7.38 12.72
C ARG A 86 -9.74 6.75 14.10
N GLU A 87 -9.61 5.43 14.22
CA GLU A 87 -9.71 4.72 15.50
C GLU A 87 -8.56 5.06 16.45
N LEU A 88 -7.31 5.12 15.95
CA LEU A 88 -6.14 5.47 16.75
C LEU A 88 -6.15 6.92 17.25
N VAL A 89 -6.71 7.85 16.46
CA VAL A 89 -6.89 9.26 16.85
C VAL A 89 -8.10 9.44 17.76
N GLY A 90 -9.19 8.72 17.51
CA GLY A 90 -10.43 8.77 18.28
C GLY A 90 -10.40 8.01 19.61
N GLY A 91 -9.38 7.18 19.84
CA GLY A 91 -9.18 6.42 21.08
C GLY A 91 -10.02 5.16 21.21
N GLY A 92 -10.81 4.79 20.20
CA GLY A 92 -11.55 3.54 20.15
C GLY A 92 -10.72 2.46 19.49
N VAL A 93 -10.06 1.60 20.27
CA VAL A 93 -9.40 0.38 19.74
C VAL A 93 -10.49 -0.68 19.57
N ASP A 94 -11.06 -0.79 18.37
CA ASP A 94 -12.12 -1.75 18.07
C ASP A 94 -11.69 -2.75 16.97
N GLN A 95 -12.61 -3.60 16.51
CA GLN A 95 -12.38 -4.59 15.46
C GLN A 95 -11.87 -3.99 14.14
N ARG A 96 -12.17 -2.72 13.85
CA ARG A 96 -11.76 -2.10 12.57
C ARG A 96 -10.27 -1.81 12.54
N LEU A 97 -9.67 -1.39 13.66
CA LEU A 97 -8.22 -1.26 13.77
C LEU A 97 -7.51 -2.61 13.53
N TRP A 98 -8.01 -3.68 14.14
CA TRP A 98 -7.43 -5.02 13.95
C TRP A 98 -7.56 -5.51 12.51
N ALA A 99 -8.71 -5.28 11.86
CA ALA A 99 -8.89 -5.58 10.45
C ALA A 99 -7.90 -4.79 9.58
N ALA A 100 -7.71 -3.49 9.86
CA ALA A 100 -6.77 -2.66 9.13
C ALA A 100 -5.32 -3.14 9.28
N VAL A 101 -4.89 -3.48 10.50
CA VAL A 101 -3.56 -4.03 10.76
C VAL A 101 -3.37 -5.35 10.02
N LEU A 102 -4.37 -6.24 10.03
CA LEU A 102 -4.32 -7.53 9.36
C LEU A 102 -4.19 -7.36 7.84
N VAL A 103 -5.02 -6.51 7.24
CA VAL A 103 -4.98 -6.24 5.79
C VAL A 103 -3.64 -5.62 5.38
N MET A 104 -3.12 -4.63 6.12
CA MET A 104 -1.81 -4.03 5.82
C MET A 104 -0.67 -5.04 5.98
N SER A 105 -0.70 -5.87 7.02
CA SER A 105 0.32 -6.90 7.24
C SER A 105 0.29 -7.97 6.15
N ALA A 106 -0.90 -8.42 5.75
CA ALA A 106 -1.08 -9.36 4.65
C ALA A 106 -0.60 -8.78 3.32
N LEU A 107 -0.91 -7.50 3.05
CA LEU A 107 -0.45 -6.79 1.85
C LEU A 107 1.08 -6.70 1.81
N LEU A 108 1.70 -6.34 2.94
CA LEU A 108 3.16 -6.26 3.08
C LEU A 108 3.81 -7.63 2.82
N ILE A 109 3.37 -8.67 3.52
CA ILE A 109 3.93 -10.01 3.39
C ILE A 109 3.72 -10.56 1.98
N GLY A 110 2.51 -10.40 1.41
CA GLY A 110 2.18 -10.86 0.07
C GLY A 110 3.01 -10.17 -1.01
N SER A 111 3.10 -8.83 -0.96
CA SER A 111 3.89 -8.06 -1.93
C SER A 111 5.39 -8.33 -1.82
N LEU A 112 5.93 -8.51 -0.62
CA LEU A 112 7.32 -8.93 -0.40
C LEU A 112 7.57 -10.35 -0.91
N ALA A 113 6.67 -11.30 -0.65
CA ALA A 113 6.80 -12.68 -1.12
C ALA A 113 6.80 -12.74 -2.65
N VAL A 114 5.88 -12.03 -3.32
CA VAL A 114 5.82 -11.95 -4.79
C VAL A 114 7.06 -11.27 -5.36
N SER A 115 7.50 -10.16 -4.74
CA SER A 115 8.73 -9.47 -5.15
C SER A 115 9.96 -10.36 -5.01
N ALA A 116 10.11 -11.05 -3.88
CA ALA A 116 11.22 -11.96 -3.62
C ALA A 116 11.21 -13.16 -4.57
N TRP A 117 10.04 -13.73 -4.85
CA TRP A 117 9.88 -14.83 -5.79
C TRP A 117 10.21 -14.42 -7.22
N SER A 118 9.70 -13.27 -7.67
CA SER A 118 9.98 -12.74 -9.01
C SER A 118 11.45 -12.34 -9.16
N ALA A 119 12.04 -11.71 -8.15
CA ALA A 119 13.48 -11.39 -8.12
C ALA A 119 14.36 -12.66 -8.14
N ARG A 120 13.96 -13.73 -7.45
CA ARG A 120 14.62 -15.04 -7.53
C ARG A 120 14.51 -15.62 -8.94
N ARG A 121 13.36 -15.51 -9.61
CA ARG A 121 13.17 -15.98 -11.00
C ARG A 121 13.99 -15.16 -12.02
N GLN A 122 14.18 -13.87 -11.79
CA GLN A 122 14.98 -13.01 -12.68
C GLN A 122 16.49 -13.24 -12.54
N LYS A 123 16.97 -13.73 -11.37
CA LYS A 123 18.37 -14.18 -11.22
C LYS A 123 18.70 -15.45 -12.02
N VAL A 124 17.70 -16.19 -12.52
CA VAL A 124 17.89 -17.44 -13.28
C VAL A 124 17.72 -17.26 -14.80
N TRP A 125 17.64 -16.02 -15.30
CA TRP A 125 17.64 -15.75 -16.74
C TRP A 125 19.05 -15.89 -17.34
N THR A 126 19.36 -17.14 -17.67
CA THR A 126 20.03 -17.63 -18.88
C THR A 126 21.07 -16.72 -19.54
N ILE A 127 22.29 -17.24 -19.58
CA ILE A 127 23.51 -16.86 -20.34
C ILE A 127 23.30 -16.36 -21.79
N ALA A 128 22.11 -16.47 -22.39
CA ALA A 128 21.83 -16.07 -23.77
C ALA A 128 21.81 -14.55 -24.05
N ARG A 129 21.92 -13.69 -23.02
CA ARG A 129 22.19 -12.24 -23.20
C ARG A 129 23.68 -11.89 -23.28
N LEU A 130 24.55 -12.90 -23.28
CA LEU A 130 25.99 -12.78 -23.41
C LEU A 130 26.39 -12.88 -24.89
N HIS A 131 25.69 -12.21 -25.80
CA HIS A 131 26.20 -12.02 -27.16
C HIS A 131 27.04 -10.74 -27.16
N PRO A 132 28.38 -10.88 -27.16
CA PRO A 132 29.29 -9.76 -27.15
C PRO A 132 29.17 -9.04 -28.49
N GLU A 133 29.04 -7.73 -28.44
CA GLU A 133 29.10 -6.80 -29.57
C GLU A 133 30.48 -6.75 -30.25
N LEU A 134 31.09 -7.91 -30.50
CA LEU A 134 32.31 -8.08 -31.28
C LEU A 134 32.00 -8.78 -32.59
N SER A 135 31.41 -8.04 -33.52
CA SER A 135 31.65 -8.27 -34.95
C SER A 135 32.12 -6.95 -35.54
N VAL A 136 33.41 -6.95 -35.87
CA VAL A 136 34.15 -5.94 -36.66
C VAL A 136 33.39 -5.55 -37.92
#